data_AF-A0A850U030-F1
#
_entry.id   AF-A0A850U030-F1
#
_cell.length_a   1.000
_cell.length_b   1.000
_cell.length_c   1.000
_cell.angle_alpha   90.00
_cell.angle_beta   90.00
_cell.angle_gamma   90.00
#
_symmetry.space_group_name_H-M   'P 1'
#
loop_
_entity.id
_entity.type
_entity.pdbx_description
1 polymer ?
#
loop_
_entity_poly.entity_id
_entity_poly.type
_entity_poly.pdbx_seq_one_letter_code
_entity_poly.pdbx_strand_id
1 'polypeptide(L)'
;TFNGTFNITLHHRMALQAGEKPLCVYWQVEGTEGYWTSSGCTRVGGDTLHSICACTHFSTFAILMAVHPITESFALTVVTYVGMSVSLVCLFLAIVTFLLCRSLWSVSITLHLQLSICLFA
;
A
#
# COMPACT_ATOMS: atom_id res chain seq x y z
N THR A 1 -35.30 -0.35 -6.61
CA THR A 1 -34.83 0.37 -5.42
C THR A 1 -35.58 -0.18 -4.22
N PHE A 2 -34.88 -0.83 -3.30
CA PHE A 2 -35.48 -1.33 -2.06
C PHE A 2 -35.73 -0.11 -1.16
N ASN A 3 -36.97 0.18 -0.78
CA ASN A 3 -37.32 1.39 0.00
C ASN A 3 -37.02 1.26 1.50
N GLY A 4 -36.35 0.18 1.92
CA GLY A 4 -35.97 -0.06 3.31
C GLY A 4 -34.55 0.42 3.60
N THR A 5 -34.37 1.14 4.70
CA THR A 5 -33.03 1.35 5.27
C THR A 5 -32.66 0.12 6.09
N PHE A 6 -31.45 -0.41 5.89
CA PHE A 6 -30.93 -1.53 6.68
C PHE A 6 -29.57 -1.19 7.28
N ASN A 7 -29.25 -1.83 8.39
CA ASN A 7 -28.02 -1.60 9.12
C ASN A 7 -27.01 -2.72 8.82
N ILE A 8 -25.78 -2.31 8.50
CA ILE A 8 -24.63 -3.20 8.35
C ILE A 8 -23.57 -2.82 9.39
N THR A 9 -22.90 -3.84 9.94
CA THR A 9 -21.82 -3.65 10.90
C THR A 9 -20.50 -4.00 10.23
N LEU A 10 -19.58 -3.06 10.19
CA LEU A 10 -18.25 -3.21 9.60
C LEU A 10 -17.21 -3.25 10.71
N HIS A 11 -16.41 -4.31 10.72
CA HIS A 11 -15.33 -4.51 11.68
C HIS A 11 -14.06 -3.84 11.20
N HIS A 12 -13.42 -3.08 12.08
CA HIS A 12 -12.17 -2.41 11.79
C HIS A 12 -11.00 -3.33 12.15
N ARG A 13 -10.01 -3.42 11.26
CA ARG A 13 -8.76 -4.13 11.57
C ARG A 13 -7.92 -3.41 12.63
N MET A 14 -8.02 -2.08 12.67
CA MET A 14 -7.32 -1.19 13.60
C MET A 14 -8.34 -0.34 14.34
N ALA A 15 -8.07 -0.03 15.61
CA ALA A 15 -8.96 0.82 16.39
C ALA A 15 -8.94 2.26 15.85
N LEU A 16 -10.12 2.85 15.73
CA LEU A 16 -10.32 4.24 15.35
C LEU A 16 -9.66 5.17 16.37
N GLN A 17 -8.88 6.15 15.90
CA GLN A 17 -8.17 7.12 16.75
C GLN A 17 -9.08 8.30 17.12
N ALA A 18 -8.69 9.03 18.17
CA ALA A 18 -9.42 10.22 18.62
C ALA A 18 -9.39 11.31 17.52
N GLY A 19 -10.56 11.70 17.03
CA GLY A 19 -10.71 12.72 15.98
C GLY A 19 -10.94 12.15 14.57
N GLU A 20 -10.74 10.84 14.37
CA GLU A 20 -11.08 10.19 13.10
C GLU A 20 -12.61 10.07 12.92
N LYS A 21 -13.08 10.40 11.72
CA LYS A 21 -14.50 10.29 11.34
C LYS A 21 -14.63 9.27 10.21
N PRO A 22 -14.94 8.01 10.52
CA PRO A 22 -15.04 6.98 9.51
C PRO A 22 -16.28 7.21 8.65
N LEU A 23 -16.13 7.03 7.33
CA LEU A 23 -17.18 7.27 6.35
C LEU A 23 -17.70 5.94 5.79
N CYS A 24 -19.01 5.72 5.89
CA CYS A 24 -19.68 4.60 5.25
C CYS A 24 -19.83 4.88 3.76
N VAL A 25 -19.28 4.01 2.92
CA VAL A 25 -19.34 4.16 1.46
C VAL A 25 -19.76 2.86 0.79
N TYR A 26 -20.25 2.96 -0.42
CA TYR A 26 -20.54 1.83 -1.29
C TYR A 26 -19.95 2.08 -2.68
N TRP A 27 -19.77 0.99 -3.42
CA TRP A 27 -19.34 1.05 -4.81
C TRP A 27 -20.51 1.40 -5.72
N GLN A 28 -20.45 2.55 -6.37
CA GLN A 28 -21.40 2.96 -7.39
C GLN A 28 -20.78 2.70 -8.78
N VAL A 29 -21.50 1.94 -9.60
CA VAL A 29 -21.12 1.69 -10.99
C VAL A 29 -21.71 2.81 -11.86
N GLU A 30 -20.86 3.44 -12.67
CA GLU A 30 -21.24 4.45 -13.65
C GLU A 30 -20.66 4.06 -15.02
N GLY A 31 -21.49 3.49 -15.88
CA GLY A 31 -21.07 2.96 -17.19
C GLY A 31 -20.14 1.75 -17.04
N THR A 32 -18.91 1.86 -17.56
CA THR A 32 -17.86 0.85 -17.45
C THR A 32 -16.93 1.06 -16.25
N GLU A 33 -17.05 2.20 -15.57
CA GLU A 33 -16.24 2.55 -14.41
C GLU A 33 -17.09 2.58 -13.13
N GLY A 34 -16.46 2.84 -11.99
CA GLY A 34 -17.18 3.03 -10.74
C GLY A 34 -16.35 3.81 -9.73
N TYR A 35 -17.01 4.28 -8.69
CA TYR A 35 -16.39 5.06 -7.62
C TYR A 35 -17.05 4.76 -6.28
N TRP A 36 -16.29 5.01 -5.21
CA TRP A 36 -16.80 4.93 -3.84
C TRP A 36 -17.54 6.21 -3.48
N THR A 37 -18.77 6.08 -2.99
CA THR A 37 -19.60 7.21 -2.57
C THR A 37 -20.38 6.88 -1.30
N SER A 38 -20.72 7.90 -0.51
CA SER A 38 -21.54 7.77 0.69
C SER A 38 -23.03 8.04 0.44
N SER A 39 -23.46 8.23 -0.82
CA SER A 39 -24.85 8.59 -1.15
C SER A 39 -25.87 7.54 -0.70
N GLY A 40 -26.73 7.90 0.25
CA GLY A 40 -27.71 6.94 0.79
C GLY A 40 -27.13 5.91 1.76
N CYS A 41 -25.89 6.11 2.23
CA CYS A 41 -25.26 5.38 3.33
C CYS A 41 -24.78 6.37 4.40
N THR A 42 -25.16 6.15 5.66
CA THR A 42 -24.77 7.03 6.78
C THR A 42 -24.32 6.22 7.97
N ARG A 43 -23.29 6.70 8.70
CA ARG A 43 -22.88 6.06 9.96
C ARG A 43 -23.89 6.41 11.05
N VAL A 44 -24.52 5.39 11.62
CA VAL A 44 -25.53 5.54 12.68
C VAL A 44 -25.02 5.15 14.06
N GLY A 45 -23.85 4.51 14.14
CA GLY A 45 -23.21 4.18 15.41
C GLY A 45 -21.94 3.36 15.28
N GLY A 46 -21.61 2.67 16.38
CA GLY A 46 -20.42 1.83 16.52
C GLY A 46 -19.38 2.40 17.48
N ASP A 47 -18.34 1.61 17.69
CA ASP A 47 -17.24 1.88 18.63
C ASP A 47 -15.94 2.19 17.88
N THR A 48 -14.79 2.05 18.55
CA THR A 48 -13.47 2.18 17.93
C THR A 48 -13.14 1.01 16.99
N LEU A 49 -13.69 -0.18 17.25
CA LEU A 49 -13.43 -1.40 16.48
C LEU A 49 -14.56 -1.77 15.49
N HIS A 50 -15.70 -1.07 15.55
CA HIS A 50 -16.86 -1.39 14.74
C HIS A 50 -17.57 -0.12 14.30
N SER A 51 -18.06 -0.07 13.07
CA SER A 51 -18.97 0.98 12.61
C SER A 51 -20.28 0.38 12.15
N ILE A 52 -21.39 0.98 12.57
CA ILE A 52 -22.73 0.62 12.11
C ILE A 52 -23.16 1.64 11.07
N CYS A 53 -23.43 1.18 9.86
CA CYS A 53 -23.86 1.99 8.72
C CYS A 53 -25.30 1.66 8.35
N ALA A 54 -26.12 2.68 8.15
CA ALA A 54 -27.47 2.56 7.62
C ALA A 54 -27.46 2.92 6.14
N CYS A 55 -27.86 1.98 5.27
CA CYS A 55 -27.87 2.14 3.82
C CYS A 55 -29.26 1.87 3.23
N THR A 56 -29.61 2.55 2.14
CA THR A 56 -30.93 2.45 1.47
C THR A 56 -30.92 1.55 0.23
N HIS A 57 -29.82 0.85 -0.03
CA HIS A 57 -29.64 0.03 -1.22
C HIS A 57 -28.66 -1.11 -0.93
N PHE A 58 -28.74 -2.21 -1.66
CA PHE A 58 -27.77 -3.30 -1.58
C PHE A 58 -26.65 -3.06 -2.60
N SER A 59 -25.40 -3.10 -2.16
CA SER A 59 -24.20 -2.98 -3.01
C SER A 59 -22.98 -3.60 -2.30
N THR A 60 -21.78 -3.37 -2.83
CA THR A 60 -20.51 -3.61 -2.15
C THR A 60 -20.21 -2.43 -1.24
N PHE A 61 -20.05 -2.70 0.06
CA PHE A 61 -19.83 -1.67 1.08
C PHE A 61 -18.38 -1.66 1.56
N ALA A 62 -17.91 -0.48 1.96
CA ALA A 62 -16.63 -0.30 2.63
C ALA A 62 -16.73 0.81 3.69
N ILE A 63 -15.79 0.79 4.63
CA ILE A 63 -15.61 1.86 5.62
C ILE A 63 -14.28 2.55 5.36
N LEU A 64 -14.32 3.88 5.19
CA LEU A 64 -13.13 4.70 5.04
C LEU A 64 -12.73 5.24 6.41
N MET A 65 -11.66 4.70 7.00
CA MET A 65 -11.27 5.01 8.39
C MET A 65 -10.22 6.13 8.51
N ALA A 66 -9.45 6.38 7.46
CA ALA A 66 -8.39 7.38 7.44
C ALA A 66 -8.59 8.33 6.26
N VAL A 67 -9.30 9.44 6.49
CA VAL A 67 -9.27 10.61 5.59
C VAL A 67 -8.15 11.56 6.04
N HIS A 68 -7.00 10.98 6.39
CA HIS A 68 -5.79 11.70 6.72
C HIS A 68 -4.73 11.25 5.72
N PRO A 69 -3.88 12.16 5.21
CA PRO A 69 -2.77 11.75 4.37
C PRO A 69 -1.95 10.74 5.17
N ILE A 70 -1.74 9.55 4.59
CA ILE A 70 -0.74 8.62 5.09
C ILE A 70 0.53 9.47 5.18
N THR A 71 0.94 9.84 6.38
CA THR A 71 2.25 10.42 6.58
C THR A 71 3.21 9.31 6.25
N GLU A 72 3.70 9.29 5.01
CA GLU A 72 4.74 8.39 4.52
C GLU A 72 5.75 8.26 5.66
N SER A 73 5.74 7.11 6.33
CA SER A 73 6.51 6.98 7.56
C SER A 73 7.96 7.20 7.18
N PHE A 74 8.64 8.12 7.87
CA PHE A 74 10.04 8.46 7.60
C PHE A 74 10.92 7.20 7.46
N ALA A 75 10.57 6.14 8.19
CA ALA A 75 11.18 4.82 8.07
C ALA A 75 11.11 4.22 6.65
N LEU A 76 9.97 4.22 5.97
CA LEU A 76 9.85 3.70 4.60
C LEU A 76 10.70 4.52 3.62
N THR A 77 10.65 5.85 3.71
CA THR A 77 11.46 6.72 2.85
C THR A 77 12.96 6.48 3.06
N VAL A 78 13.40 6.32 4.30
CA VAL A 78 14.81 6.00 4.63
C VAL A 78 15.19 4.64 4.07
N VAL A 79 14.36 3.61 4.22
CA VAL A 79 14.63 2.27 3.67
C VAL A 79 14.74 2.31 2.15
N THR A 80 13.84 3.02 1.45
CA THR A 80 13.91 3.15 -0.01
C THR A 80 15.16 3.91 -0.45
N TYR A 81 15.53 4.99 0.23
CA TYR A 81 16.71 5.78 -0.10
C TYR A 81 18.01 4.99 0.14
N VAL A 82 18.11 4.27 1.25
CA VAL A 82 19.25 3.41 1.56
C VAL A 82 19.33 2.27 0.55
N GLY A 83 18.21 1.60 0.25
CA GLY A 83 18.15 0.54 -0.76
C GLY A 83 18.61 1.02 -2.14
N MET A 84 18.09 2.16 -2.61
CA MET A 84 18.49 2.75 -3.90
C MET A 84 19.98 3.10 -3.94
N SER A 85 20.52 3.71 -2.88
CA SER A 85 21.94 4.07 -2.85
C SER A 85 22.85 2.84 -2.87
N VAL A 86 22.53 1.80 -2.10
CA VAL A 86 23.27 0.52 -2.11
C VAL A 86 23.20 -0.14 -3.49
N SER A 87 22.02 -0.21 -4.11
CA SER A 87 21.88 -0.77 -5.46
C SER A 87 22.69 0.01 -6.51
N LEU A 88 22.68 1.34 -6.46
CA LEU A 88 23.45 2.19 -7.38
C LEU A 88 24.96 1.99 -7.19
N VAL A 89 25.44 1.93 -5.95
CA VAL A 89 26.85 1.66 -5.65
C VAL A 89 27.25 0.28 -6.14
N CYS A 90 26.43 -0.75 -5.88
CA CYS A 90 26.67 -2.11 -6.35
C CYS A 90 26.72 -2.16 -7.89
N LEU A 91 25.77 -1.50 -8.56
CA LEU A 91 25.73 -1.42 -10.02
C LEU A 91 26.98 -0.71 -10.57
N PHE A 92 27.38 0.41 -9.96
CA PHE A 92 28.59 1.13 -10.38
C PHE A 92 29.84 0.27 -10.22
N LEU A 93 30.00 -0.41 -9.08
CA LEU A 93 31.10 -1.35 -8.84
C LEU A 93 31.08 -2.50 -9.85
N ALA A 94 29.91 -3.04 -10.17
CA ALA A 94 29.76 -4.08 -11.19
C ALA A 94 30.16 -3.57 -12.59
N ILE A 95 29.77 -2.36 -12.98
CA ILE A 95 30.14 -1.74 -14.26
C ILE A 95 31.64 -1.49 -14.33
N VAL A 96 32.25 -0.88 -13.30
CA VAL A 96 33.69 -0.62 -13.23
C VAL A 96 34.45 -1.94 -13.28
N THR A 97 34.00 -2.93 -12.51
CA THR A 97 34.58 -4.27 -12.54
C THR A 97 34.43 -4.88 -13.93
N PHE A 98 33.30 -4.78 -14.60
CA PHE A 98 33.12 -5.30 -15.95
C PHE A 98 34.02 -4.61 -16.98
N LEU A 99 34.23 -3.30 -16.89
CA LEU A 99 35.11 -2.54 -17.78
C LEU A 99 36.59 -2.86 -17.54
N LEU A 100 37.02 -2.88 -16.27
CA LEU A 100 38.37 -3.27 -15.89
C LEU A 100 38.62 -4.76 -16.17
N CYS A 101 37.64 -5.62 -15.92
CA CYS A 101 37.74 -7.05 -16.19
C CYS A 101 37.71 -7.33 -17.69
N ARG A 102 36.96 -6.60 -18.53
CA ARG A 102 37.15 -6.65 -19.99
C ARG A 102 38.57 -6.25 -20.41
N SER A 103 39.20 -5.35 -19.66
CA SER A 103 40.62 -5.01 -19.85
C SER A 103 41.60 -6.05 -19.26
N LEU A 104 41.15 -6.89 -18.33
CA LEU A 104 41.99 -7.81 -17.55
C LEU A 104 41.66 -9.30 -17.83
N TRP A 105 40.64 -9.66 -18.61
CA TRP A 105 40.18 -11.04 -18.79
C TRP A 105 40.87 -11.76 -19.94
N SER A 106 41.91 -12.60 -19.81
CA SER A 106 42.90 -13.01 -18.78
C SER A 106 42.54 -13.34 -17.30
N VAL A 107 41.31 -13.23 -16.77
CA VAL A 107 40.98 -13.21 -15.30
C VAL A 107 39.68 -14.00 -15.05
N SER A 108 39.65 -15.26 -15.45
CA SER A 108 38.44 -16.12 -15.38
C SER A 108 38.06 -16.61 -13.98
N ILE A 109 38.99 -16.57 -13.04
CA ILE A 109 38.81 -17.17 -11.71
C ILE A 109 38.06 -16.24 -10.73
N THR A 110 38.14 -14.93 -10.88
CA THR A 110 37.57 -13.94 -9.94
C THR A 110 36.07 -13.71 -10.14
N LEU A 111 35.55 -13.93 -11.36
CA LEU A 111 34.13 -13.78 -11.72
C LEU A 111 33.23 -14.78 -10.97
N HIS A 112 33.70 -16.01 -10.74
CA HIS A 112 32.94 -17.02 -10.01
C HIS A 112 32.80 -16.71 -8.51
N LEU A 113 33.72 -15.91 -7.94
CA LEU A 113 33.76 -15.59 -6.51
C LEU A 113 32.96 -14.32 -6.16
N GLN A 114 32.98 -13.29 -7.01
CA GLN A 114 32.14 -12.10 -6.80
C GLN A 114 30.65 -12.39 -7.00
N LEU A 115 30.32 -13.31 -7.93
CA LEU A 115 28.94 -13.76 -8.16
C LEU A 115 28.37 -14.51 -6.95
N SER A 116 29.17 -15.39 -6.33
CA SER A 116 28.72 -16.19 -5.18
C SER A 116 28.52 -15.33 -3.91
N ILE A 117 29.28 -14.25 -3.74
CA ILE A 117 29.14 -13.34 -2.60
C ILE A 117 27.89 -12.44 -2.76
N CYS A 118 27.61 -11.92 -3.96
CA CYS A 118 26.39 -11.14 -4.23
C CYS A 118 25.10 -11.98 -4.21
N LEU A 119 25.21 -13.30 -4.38
CA LEU A 119 24.07 -14.22 -4.27
C LEU A 119 23.80 -14.65 -2.82
N PHE A 120 24.72 -14.38 -1.90
CA PHE A 120 24.63 -14.77 -0.49
C PHE A 120 24.27 -13.61 0.45
N ALA A 121 24.51 -12.36 0.04
CA ALA A 121 24.10 -11.14 0.75
C ALA A 121 22.73 -10.65 0.28
#